data_AF-A0A7C8HWI2-F1
#
_entry.id   AF-A0A7C8HWI2-F1
#
_cell.length_a   1.000
_cell.length_b   1.000
_cell.length_c   1.000
_cell.angle_alpha   90.00
_cell.angle_beta   90.00
_cell.angle_gamma   90.00
#
_symmetry.space_group_name_H-M   'P 1'
#
loop_
_entity.id
_entity.type
_entity.pdbx_description
1 polymer ?
#
loop_
_entity_poly.entity_id
_entity_poly.type
_entity_poly.pdbx_seq_one_letter_code
_entity_poly.pdbx_strand_id
1 'polypeptide(L)'
;MKKKTPPKPTPEDLLRKALASTKATVKKNDQNKVRNVENELAALQKAVEKEDAKNAEQGIEGTPQDGVIGSIEDLYALTVMDAIRPNWRYPKLATRTILVAQVRIMISNVGEILDAKLVNSSGRPDFDSSTLRAISETESLPTPPSPDLTEITLNFNSQEK
;
A
#
# COMPACT_ATOMS: atom_id res chain seq x y z
N MET A 1 -80.75 -19.17 22.05
CA MET A 1 -79.57 -19.31 22.92
C MET A 1 -78.31 -19.00 22.10
N LYS A 2 -77.45 -18.10 22.58
CA LYS A 2 -76.21 -17.66 21.91
C LYS A 2 -75.11 -18.71 22.10
N LYS A 3 -74.38 -19.10 21.05
CA LYS A 3 -73.04 -19.73 21.15
C LYS A 3 -72.08 -19.01 20.20
N LYS A 4 -71.17 -18.22 20.78
CA LYS A 4 -70.05 -17.53 20.14
C LYS A 4 -68.95 -18.55 19.84
N THR A 5 -68.38 -18.53 18.64
CA THR A 5 -67.18 -19.28 18.26
C THR A 5 -66.21 -18.38 17.48
N PRO A 6 -64.89 -18.61 17.59
CA PRO A 6 -63.88 -17.57 17.78
C PRO A 6 -63.42 -16.87 16.49
N PRO A 7 -62.96 -15.61 16.58
CA PRO A 7 -62.48 -14.85 15.43
C PRO A 7 -61.21 -15.50 14.86
N LYS A 8 -61.26 -15.79 13.56
CA LYS A 8 -60.13 -16.25 12.75
C LYS A 8 -59.02 -15.18 12.78
N PRO A 9 -57.74 -15.56 12.95
CA PRO A 9 -56.65 -14.59 13.01
C PRO A 9 -56.64 -13.74 11.74
N THR A 10 -56.66 -12.42 11.93
CA THR A 10 -56.69 -11.46 10.83
C THR A 10 -55.31 -11.35 10.17
N PRO A 11 -55.24 -10.93 8.89
CA PRO A 11 -53.99 -10.72 8.17
C PRO A 11 -52.98 -9.82 8.90
N GLU A 12 -53.46 -8.89 9.72
CA GLU A 12 -52.62 -8.02 10.55
C GLU A 12 -51.89 -8.77 11.68
N ASP A 13 -52.51 -9.81 12.26
CA ASP A 13 -51.90 -10.64 13.30
C ASP A 13 -50.76 -11.51 12.72
N LEU A 14 -50.99 -12.02 11.51
CA LEU A 14 -49.97 -12.75 10.74
C LEU A 14 -48.79 -11.84 10.34
N LEU A 15 -49.08 -10.60 9.95
CA LEU A 15 -48.05 -9.62 9.58
C LEU A 15 -47.21 -9.20 10.79
N ARG A 16 -47.84 -8.97 11.95
CA ARG A 16 -47.13 -8.67 13.21
C ARG A 16 -46.22 -9.82 13.64
N LYS A 17 -46.67 -11.07 13.50
CA LYS A 17 -45.87 -12.25 13.84
C LYS A 17 -44.68 -12.42 12.88
N ALA A 18 -44.85 -12.13 11.60
CA ALA A 18 -43.76 -12.14 10.62
C ALA A 18 -42.71 -11.04 10.91
N LEU A 19 -43.15 -9.81 11.24
CA LEU A 19 -42.26 -8.70 11.56
C LEU A 19 -41.51 -8.89 12.90
N ALA A 20 -42.13 -9.52 13.89
CA ALA A 20 -41.45 -9.86 15.14
C ALA A 20 -40.35 -10.93 14.94
N SER A 21 -40.59 -11.88 14.04
CA SER A 21 -39.64 -12.95 13.72
C SER A 21 -38.43 -12.46 12.93
N THR A 22 -38.60 -11.45 12.06
CA THR A 22 -37.49 -10.84 11.32
C THR A 22 -36.64 -9.93 12.19
N LYS A 23 -37.23 -9.17 13.12
CA LYS A 23 -36.48 -8.28 14.02
C LYS A 23 -35.62 -9.03 15.05
N ALA A 24 -36.05 -10.20 15.50
CA ALA A 24 -35.27 -11.04 16.43
C ALA A 24 -34.04 -11.70 15.76
N THR A 25 -34.14 -12.08 14.49
CA THR A 25 -33.03 -12.69 13.73
C THR A 25 -31.96 -11.66 13.35
N VAL A 26 -32.35 -10.41 13.06
CA VAL A 26 -31.40 -9.34 12.74
C VAL A 26 -30.55 -8.94 13.96
N LYS A 27 -31.15 -8.86 15.16
CA LYS A 27 -30.42 -8.42 16.38
C LYS A 27 -29.36 -9.43 16.87
N LYS A 28 -29.53 -10.72 16.57
CA LYS A 28 -28.58 -11.77 16.97
C LYS A 28 -27.44 -11.96 15.96
N ASN A 29 -27.71 -11.66 14.68
CA ASN A 29 -26.69 -11.73 13.63
C ASN A 29 -25.77 -10.49 13.63
N ASP A 30 -26.29 -9.34 14.07
CA ASP A 30 -25.53 -8.09 14.16
C ASP A 30 -24.47 -8.11 15.28
N GLN A 31 -24.82 -8.58 16.49
CA GLN A 31 -23.86 -8.64 17.61
C GLN A 31 -22.69 -9.61 17.38
N ASN A 32 -22.93 -10.74 16.71
CA ASN A 32 -21.83 -11.69 16.41
C ASN A 32 -20.92 -11.14 15.31
N LYS A 33 -21.47 -10.38 14.37
CA LYS A 33 -20.70 -9.73 13.30
C LYS A 33 -19.87 -8.56 13.84
N VAL A 34 -20.42 -7.74 14.72
CA VAL A 34 -19.68 -6.62 15.35
C VAL A 34 -18.50 -7.13 16.17
N ARG A 35 -18.70 -8.17 16.98
CA ARG A 35 -17.63 -8.73 17.83
C ARG A 35 -16.51 -9.41 17.03
N ASN A 36 -16.84 -9.98 15.86
CA ASN A 36 -15.83 -10.49 14.93
C ASN A 36 -15.05 -9.33 14.28
N VAL A 37 -15.73 -8.28 13.83
CA VAL A 37 -15.09 -7.12 13.20
C VAL A 37 -14.15 -6.41 14.18
N GLU A 38 -14.53 -6.24 15.45
CA GLU A 38 -13.65 -5.63 16.46
C GLU A 38 -12.39 -6.47 16.72
N ASN A 39 -12.52 -7.80 16.73
CA ASN A 39 -11.39 -8.70 16.95
C ASN A 39 -10.47 -8.77 15.71
N GLU A 40 -11.04 -8.67 14.51
CA GLU A 40 -10.29 -8.57 13.26
C GLU A 40 -9.57 -7.21 13.17
N LEU A 41 -10.20 -6.10 13.56
CA LEU A 41 -9.56 -4.78 13.59
C LEU A 41 -8.38 -4.74 14.57
N ALA A 42 -8.55 -5.30 15.77
CA ALA A 42 -7.49 -5.37 16.77
C ALA A 42 -6.34 -6.28 16.36
N ALA A 43 -6.62 -7.37 15.64
CA ALA A 43 -5.60 -8.24 15.08
C ALA A 43 -4.80 -7.57 13.96
N LEU A 44 -5.47 -6.78 13.09
CA LEU A 44 -4.82 -6.01 12.04
C LEU A 44 -3.94 -4.89 12.63
N GLN A 45 -4.42 -4.12 13.61
CA GLN A 45 -3.60 -3.10 14.29
C GLN A 45 -2.36 -3.70 14.93
N LYS A 46 -2.50 -4.85 15.62
CA LYS A 46 -1.38 -5.51 16.27
C LYS A 46 -0.39 -6.17 15.29
N ALA A 47 -0.83 -6.48 14.07
CA ALA A 47 0.05 -6.92 13.00
C ALA A 47 0.88 -5.74 12.46
N VAL A 48 0.23 -4.60 12.21
CA VAL A 48 0.89 -3.35 11.80
C VAL A 48 1.92 -2.90 12.84
N GLU A 49 1.57 -2.85 14.13
CA GLU A 49 2.51 -2.48 15.20
C GLU A 49 3.72 -3.43 15.32
N LYS A 50 3.54 -4.72 14.96
CA LYS A 50 4.64 -5.70 14.97
C LYS A 50 5.51 -5.65 13.72
N GLU A 51 4.98 -5.18 12.59
CA GLU A 51 5.74 -4.90 11.38
C GLU A 51 6.52 -3.58 11.52
N ASP A 52 5.94 -2.56 12.14
CA ASP A 52 6.62 -1.31 12.52
C ASP A 52 7.79 -1.56 13.47
N ALA A 53 7.60 -2.40 14.50
CA ALA A 53 8.65 -2.72 15.46
C ALA A 53 9.81 -3.54 14.88
N LYS A 54 9.63 -4.20 13.73
CA LYS A 54 10.71 -4.91 13.01
C LYS A 54 11.41 -4.04 11.97
N ASN A 55 10.75 -3.01 11.44
CA ASN A 55 11.37 -2.04 10.53
C ASN A 55 12.02 -0.86 11.25
N ALA A 56 11.64 -0.56 12.50
CA ALA A 56 12.24 0.52 13.28
C ALA A 56 13.73 0.32 13.64
N GLU A 57 14.28 -0.90 13.48
CA GLU A 57 15.72 -1.16 13.66
C GLU A 57 16.54 -1.06 12.37
N GLN A 58 15.90 -0.86 11.21
CA GLN A 58 16.58 -0.50 9.96
C GLN A 58 15.88 0.70 9.34
N GLY A 59 16.32 1.89 9.75
CA GLY A 59 15.93 3.17 9.14
C GLY A 59 16.35 3.24 7.67
N ILE A 60 15.52 2.67 6.80
CA ILE A 60 15.47 2.97 5.38
C ILE A 60 14.15 3.70 5.14
N GLU A 61 14.17 4.97 5.54
CA GLU A 61 13.18 5.97 5.17
C GLU A 61 13.15 6.09 3.64
N GLY A 62 11.97 5.90 3.05
CA GLY A 62 11.69 6.23 1.65
C GLY A 62 12.05 5.15 0.63
N THR A 63 11.30 4.05 0.58
CA THR A 63 10.94 3.43 -0.71
C THR A 63 9.78 2.46 -0.50
N PRO A 64 8.79 2.40 -1.42
CA PRO A 64 7.76 1.39 -1.36
C PRO A 64 8.39 0.03 -1.65
N GLN A 65 8.67 -0.73 -0.59
CA GLN A 65 8.98 -2.14 -0.68
C GLN A 65 7.66 -2.90 -0.91
N ASP A 66 7.61 -3.63 -2.03
CA ASP A 66 6.61 -4.65 -2.40
C ASP A 66 5.31 -4.64 -1.57
N GLY A 67 4.38 -3.74 -1.91
CA GLY A 67 2.96 -3.87 -1.53
C GLY A 67 2.39 -2.91 -0.50
N VAL A 68 3.15 -2.00 0.11
CA VAL A 68 2.59 -0.95 1.01
C VAL A 68 2.84 0.44 0.42
N ILE A 69 1.83 0.97 -0.27
CA ILE A 69 1.80 2.39 -0.68
C ILE A 69 1.17 3.16 0.48
N GLY A 70 1.99 3.67 1.40
CA GLY A 70 1.54 4.32 2.63
C GLY A 70 1.50 5.85 2.54
N SER A 71 2.48 6.45 1.85
CA SER A 71 2.69 7.90 1.81
C SER A 71 2.64 8.50 0.41
N ILE A 72 2.39 9.82 0.34
CA ILE A 72 2.43 10.60 -0.90
C ILE A 72 3.82 10.53 -1.55
N GLU A 73 4.86 10.39 -0.74
CA GLU A 73 6.24 10.22 -1.14
C GLU A 73 6.47 8.91 -1.90
N ASP A 74 5.81 7.81 -1.50
CA ASP A 74 5.89 6.53 -2.20
C ASP A 74 5.26 6.60 -3.60
N LEU A 75 4.12 7.25 -3.73
CA LEU A 75 3.47 7.48 -5.02
C LEU A 75 4.35 8.30 -5.96
N TYR A 76 5.02 9.31 -5.41
CA TYR A 76 5.96 10.11 -6.18
C TYR A 76 7.19 9.30 -6.59
N ALA A 77 7.77 8.50 -5.68
CA ALA A 77 8.86 7.59 -5.98
C ALA A 77 8.51 6.60 -7.12
N LEU A 78 7.28 6.06 -7.13
CA LEU A 78 6.80 5.22 -8.23
C LEU A 78 6.73 5.97 -9.57
N THR A 79 6.24 7.21 -9.55
CA THR A 79 6.13 8.05 -10.75
C THR A 79 7.52 8.40 -11.30
N VAL A 80 8.46 8.71 -10.41
CA VAL A 80 9.85 8.96 -10.76
C VAL A 80 10.51 7.69 -11.31
N MET A 81 10.28 6.54 -10.67
CA MET A 81 10.81 5.27 -11.15
C MET A 81 10.26 4.94 -12.55
N ASP A 82 8.99 5.24 -12.83
CA ASP A 82 8.41 5.09 -14.17
C ASP A 82 9.07 5.98 -15.22
N ALA A 83 9.44 7.21 -14.84
CA ALA A 83 10.20 8.11 -15.72
C ALA A 83 11.63 7.62 -16.00
N ILE A 84 12.28 6.99 -15.01
CA ILE A 84 13.67 6.49 -15.15
C ILE A 84 13.74 5.14 -15.86
N ARG A 85 12.75 4.28 -15.65
CA ARG A 85 12.64 2.93 -16.22
C ARG A 85 12.92 2.84 -17.73
N PRO A 86 12.37 3.69 -18.62
CA PRO A 86 12.67 3.63 -20.06
C PRO A 86 14.14 3.94 -20.40
N ASN A 87 14.81 4.74 -19.58
CA ASN A 87 16.23 5.08 -19.75
C ASN A 87 17.15 4.03 -19.14
N TRP A 88 16.63 3.18 -18.26
CA TRP A 88 17.44 2.18 -17.57
C TRP A 88 17.77 0.99 -18.45
N ARG A 89 19.05 0.91 -18.84
CA ARG A 89 19.61 -0.14 -19.71
C ARG A 89 20.44 -1.12 -18.89
N TYR A 90 19.78 -1.99 -18.13
CA TYR A 90 20.41 -3.17 -17.56
C TYR A 90 19.76 -4.44 -18.14
N PRO A 91 20.50 -5.28 -18.89
CA PRO A 91 19.94 -6.52 -19.40
C PRO A 91 19.51 -7.42 -18.23
N LYS A 92 18.41 -8.15 -18.40
CA LYS A 92 18.05 -9.27 -17.51
C LYS A 92 19.09 -10.37 -17.68
N LEU A 93 20.25 -10.17 -17.07
CA LEU A 93 21.19 -11.25 -16.87
C LEU A 93 20.43 -12.26 -16.00
N ALA A 94 20.32 -13.50 -16.45
CA ALA A 94 19.88 -14.62 -15.63
C ALA A 94 20.95 -14.89 -14.55
N THR A 95 21.20 -13.89 -13.71
CA THR A 95 22.06 -13.97 -12.55
C THR A 95 21.22 -14.66 -11.48
N ARG A 96 21.80 -15.67 -10.82
CA ARG A 96 21.13 -16.39 -9.72
C ARG A 96 20.86 -15.50 -8.50
N THR A 97 21.49 -14.32 -8.47
CA THR A 97 21.43 -13.36 -7.38
C THR A 97 20.56 -12.18 -7.79
N ILE A 98 19.60 -11.84 -6.93
CA ILE A 98 18.80 -10.62 -7.04
C ILE A 98 19.68 -9.45 -6.61
N LEU A 99 19.95 -8.53 -7.53
CA LEU A 99 20.68 -7.29 -7.25
C LEU A 99 19.68 -6.18 -6.94
N VAL A 100 19.97 -5.45 -5.87
CA VAL A 100 19.13 -4.38 -5.34
C VAL A 100 20.07 -3.22 -5.01
N ALA A 101 19.91 -2.07 -5.69
CA ALA A 101 20.70 -0.87 -5.45
C ALA A 101 19.79 0.25 -4.99
N GLN A 102 20.17 0.94 -3.92
CA GLN A 102 19.41 2.07 -3.40
C GLN A 102 20.13 3.37 -3.73
N VAL A 103 19.45 4.27 -4.42
CA VAL A 103 20.00 5.56 -4.86
C VAL A 103 19.14 6.69 -4.29
N ARG A 104 19.77 7.63 -3.61
CA ARG A 104 19.18 8.88 -3.16
C ARG A 104 19.35 9.92 -4.25
N ILE A 105 18.25 10.58 -4.60
CA ILE A 105 18.19 11.60 -5.63
C ILE A 105 17.70 12.89 -4.98
N MET A 106 18.47 13.96 -5.15
CA MET A 106 18.05 15.31 -4.77
C MET A 106 17.37 15.95 -5.97
N ILE A 107 16.18 16.49 -5.75
CA ILE A 107 15.30 17.02 -6.79
C ILE A 107 14.93 18.45 -6.42
N SER A 108 14.89 19.31 -7.43
CA SER A 108 14.39 20.68 -7.30
C SER A 108 12.86 20.68 -7.15
N ASN A 109 12.31 21.78 -6.62
CA ASN A 109 10.86 21.98 -6.52
C ASN A 109 10.13 21.98 -7.89
N VAL A 110 10.88 22.07 -8.99
CA VAL A 110 10.37 21.98 -10.37
C VAL A 110 10.50 20.59 -10.99
N GLY A 111 11.18 19.64 -10.34
CA GLY A 111 11.42 18.28 -10.86
C GLY A 111 12.78 18.09 -11.55
N GLU A 112 13.70 19.05 -11.47
CA GLU A 112 15.08 18.87 -11.98
C GLU A 112 15.93 18.02 -11.03
N ILE A 113 16.74 17.13 -11.58
CA ILE A 113 17.69 16.32 -10.81
C ILE A 113 18.90 17.17 -10.44
N LEU A 114 19.10 17.40 -9.14
CA LEU A 114 20.23 18.19 -8.62
C LEU A 114 21.46 17.32 -8.33
N ASP A 115 21.25 16.14 -7.76
CA ASP A 115 22.32 15.20 -7.39
C ASP A 115 21.75 13.78 -7.32
N ALA A 116 22.58 12.77 -7.57
CA ALA A 116 22.20 11.37 -7.40
C ALA A 116 23.37 10.59 -6.78
N LYS A 117 23.11 9.93 -5.65
CA LYS A 117 24.13 9.21 -4.88
C LYS A 117 23.66 7.82 -4.49
N LEU A 118 24.54 6.86 -4.68
CA LEU A 118 24.31 5.49 -4.23
C LEU A 118 24.40 5.44 -2.70
N VAL A 119 23.27 5.10 -2.06
CA VAL A 119 23.18 4.89 -0.61
C VAL A 119 23.53 3.45 -0.27
N ASN A 120 23.01 2.51 -1.07
CA ASN A 120 23.27 1.09 -0.91
C ASN A 120 23.68 0.48 -2.25
N SER A 121 24.89 -0.07 -2.31
CA SER A 121 25.39 -0.76 -3.49
C SER A 121 24.79 -2.14 -3.58
N SER A 122 24.45 -2.56 -4.80
CA SER A 122 24.00 -3.93 -5.07
C SER A 122 25.09 -4.99 -4.89
N GLY A 123 26.33 -4.59 -4.58
CA GLY A 123 27.51 -5.45 -4.61
C GLY A 123 28.02 -5.72 -6.03
N ARG A 124 27.44 -5.06 -7.05
CA ARG A 124 27.82 -5.20 -8.45
C ARG A 124 28.00 -3.82 -9.10
N PRO A 125 29.25 -3.38 -9.37
CA PRO A 125 29.52 -2.03 -9.87
C PRO A 125 28.91 -1.78 -11.26
N ASP A 126 28.78 -2.82 -12.10
CA ASP A 126 28.12 -2.71 -13.41
C ASP A 126 26.63 -2.37 -13.27
N PHE A 127 25.96 -2.91 -12.24
CA PHE A 127 24.56 -2.64 -11.97
C PHE A 127 24.40 -1.23 -11.38
N ASP A 128 25.20 -0.87 -10.38
CA ASP A 128 25.17 0.45 -9.75
C ASP A 128 25.49 1.58 -10.74
N SER A 129 26.44 1.36 -11.65
CA SER A 129 26.76 2.33 -12.71
C SER A 129 25.60 2.48 -13.70
N SER A 130 24.86 1.39 -13.97
CA SER A 130 23.70 1.42 -14.87
C SER A 130 22.54 2.21 -14.29
N THR A 131 22.30 2.14 -12.97
CA THR A 131 21.22 2.87 -12.30
C THR A 131 21.54 4.36 -12.24
N LEU A 132 22.77 4.73 -11.86
CA LEU A 132 23.23 6.12 -11.87
C LEU A 132 23.17 6.74 -13.27
N ARG A 133 23.55 5.97 -14.29
CA ARG A 133 23.45 6.40 -15.68
C ARG A 133 22.00 6.62 -16.10
N ALA A 134 21.07 5.73 -15.74
CA ALA A 134 19.66 5.89 -16.07
C ALA A 134 19.06 7.17 -15.46
N ILE A 135 19.42 7.48 -14.22
CA ILE A 135 19.00 8.71 -13.54
C ILE A 135 19.57 9.92 -14.29
N SER A 136 20.87 9.89 -14.62
CA SER A 136 21.51 10.96 -15.38
C SER A 136 20.93 11.14 -16.79
N GLU A 137 20.51 10.08 -17.47
CA GLU A 137 19.87 10.15 -18.79
C GLU A 137 18.41 10.61 -18.73
N THR A 138 17.77 10.54 -17.56
CA THR A 138 16.37 10.97 -17.41
C THR A 138 16.26 12.49 -17.40
N GLU A 139 17.28 13.20 -16.89
CA GLU A 139 17.45 14.68 -16.79
C GLU A 139 16.31 15.44 -16.08
N SER A 140 15.06 15.20 -16.45
CA SER A 140 13.84 15.80 -15.92
C SER A 140 12.93 14.74 -15.31
N LEU A 141 12.58 14.93 -14.04
CA LEU A 141 11.62 14.12 -13.31
C LEU A 141 10.26 14.83 -13.24
N PRO A 142 9.17 14.08 -12.96
CA PRO A 142 7.89 14.69 -12.66
C PRO A 142 8.03 15.72 -11.53
N THR A 143 7.31 16.82 -11.62
CA THR A 143 7.31 17.84 -10.56
C THR A 143 6.82 17.21 -9.24
N PRO A 144 7.54 17.42 -8.13
CA PRO A 144 7.14 16.86 -6.85
C PRO A 144 5.76 17.38 -6.42
N PRO A 145 4.90 16.53 -5.81
CA PRO A 145 3.57 16.92 -5.35
C PRO A 145 3.61 17.94 -4.20
N SER A 146 4.74 18.03 -3.51
CA SER A 146 4.98 18.94 -2.39
C SER A 146 6.32 19.65 -2.59
N PRO A 147 6.42 20.98 -2.36
CA PRO A 147 7.67 21.72 -2.50
C PRO A 147 8.73 21.32 -1.45
N ASP A 148 8.31 20.70 -0.34
CA ASP A 148 9.20 20.18 0.69
C ASP A 148 9.90 18.88 0.28
N LEU A 149 9.39 18.20 -0.75
CA LEU A 149 9.95 16.95 -1.27
C LEU A 149 11.13 17.25 -2.20
N THR A 150 12.27 17.49 -1.57
CA THR A 150 13.56 17.82 -2.24
C THR A 150 14.50 16.61 -2.36
N GLU A 151 14.12 15.50 -1.74
CA GLU A 151 14.90 14.29 -1.67
C GLU A 151 13.98 13.09 -1.79
N ILE A 152 14.39 12.12 -2.60
CA ILE A 152 13.76 10.82 -2.64
C ILE A 152 14.84 9.74 -2.65
N THR A 153 14.48 8.58 -2.14
CA THR A 153 15.28 7.38 -2.30
C THR A 153 14.54 6.43 -3.22
N LEU A 154 15.25 5.81 -4.15
CA LEU A 154 14.73 4.84 -5.10
C LEU A 154 15.48 3.53 -4.97
N ASN A 155 14.74 2.44 -5.15
CA ASN A 155 15.26 1.10 -5.13
C ASN A 155 15.20 0.49 -6.53
N PHE A 156 16.38 0.12 -7.04
CA PHE A 156 16.53 -0.51 -8.34
C PHE A 156 16.75 -2.00 -8.14
N ASN A 157 15.79 -2.81 -8.58
CA ASN A 157 15.90 -4.26 -8.54
C ASN A 157 16.14 -4.82 -9.95
N SER A 158 17.18 -5.65 -10.09
CA SER A 158 17.52 -6.35 -11.35
C SER A 158 16.41 -7.22 -11.95
N GLN A 159 15.39 -7.59 -11.17
CA GLN A 159 14.25 -8.37 -11.66
C GLN A 159 13.09 -7.50 -12.14
N GLU A 160 13.03 -6.24 -11.72
CA GLU A 160 11.95 -5.34 -12.07
C GLU A 160 11.98 -4.96 -13.54
N LYS A 161 10.78 -4.89 -14.13
CA LYS A 161 10.55 -4.40 -15.48
C LYS A 161 9.18 -3.78 -15.58
#